data_AF-A0A7Y0XDF4-F1
#
_entry.id   AF-A0A7Y0XDF4-F1
#
_cell.length_a   1.000
_cell.length_b   1.000
_cell.length_c   1.000
_cell.angle_alpha   90.00
_cell.angle_beta   90.00
_cell.angle_gamma   90.00
#
_symmetry.space_group_name_H-M   'P 1'
#
loop_
_entity.id
_entity.type
_entity.pdbx_description
1 polymer ?
#
loop_
_entity_poly.entity_id
_entity_poly.type
_entity_poly.pdbx_seq_one_letter_code
_entity_poly.pdbx_strand_id
1 'polypeptide(L)' 'MKGVKLESCASTADAMQKVQEMDRDDVAAIGNASSGKLYGLQAIQGNIANQSENHTRFIVVCNSRQHRKPNRKPYSLYRG' A
#
# COMPACT_ATOMS: atom_id res chain seq x y z
N MET A 1 -13.13 16.25 16.46
CA MET A 1 -12.01 17.17 16.76
C MET A 1 -12.55 18.59 16.70
N LYS A 2 -12.56 19.32 17.82
CA LYS A 2 -12.87 20.76 17.85
C LYS A 2 -11.54 21.52 17.95
N GLY A 3 -11.38 22.60 17.20
CA GLY A 3 -10.17 23.44 17.25
C GLY A 3 -8.98 23.00 16.39
N VAL A 4 -9.17 22.07 15.45
CA VAL A 4 -8.13 21.65 14.50
C VAL A 4 -8.54 22.05 13.09
N LYS A 5 -7.63 22.68 12.34
CA LYS A 5 -7.84 23.00 10.92
C LYS A 5 -7.52 21.74 10.09
N LEU A 6 -8.45 21.35 9.23
CA LEU A 6 -8.22 20.27 8.27
C LEU A 6 -7.63 20.85 6.98
N GLU A 7 -6.58 20.21 6.47
CA GLU A 7 -5.94 20.55 5.21
C GLU A 7 -5.88 19.30 4.32
N SER A 8 -6.42 19.43 3.10
CA SER A 8 -6.36 18.36 2.11
C SER A 8 -4.97 18.32 1.47
N CYS A 9 -4.42 17.11 1.32
CA CYS A 9 -3.15 16.85 0.65
C CYS A 9 -3.39 15.96 -0.58
N ALA A 10 -2.42 15.89 -1.50
CA ALA A 10 -2.57 15.10 -2.73
C ALA A 10 -2.63 13.59 -2.46
N SER A 11 -1.99 13.13 -1.38
CA SER A 11 -2.05 11.75 -0.90
C SER A 11 -1.67 11.66 0.58
N THR A 12 -1.82 10.48 1.18
CA THR A 12 -1.32 10.20 2.54
C THR A 12 0.21 10.35 2.64
N ALA A 13 0.94 9.92 1.62
CA ALA A 13 2.39 10.04 1.55
C ALA A 13 2.83 11.51 1.50
N ASP A 14 2.14 12.30 0.68
CA ASP A 14 2.34 13.75 0.55
C ASP A 14 2.10 14.47 1.90
N ALA A 15 1.03 14.10 2.61
CA ALA A 15 0.77 14.64 3.95
C ALA A 15 1.88 14.29 4.96
N MET A 16 2.39 13.05 4.95
CA MET A 16 3.48 12.63 5.85
C MET A 16 4.78 13.37 5.54
N GLN A 17 5.12 13.49 4.26
CA GLN A 17 6.31 14.23 3.83
C GLN A 17 6.21 15.70 4.26
N LYS A 18 5.06 16.34 4.03
CA LYS A 18 4.84 17.74 4.41
C LYS A 18 4.97 17.98 5.91
N VAL A 19 4.43 17.08 6.74
CA VAL A 19 4.56 17.17 8.21
C VAL A 19 6.01 17.01 8.65
N GLN A 20 6.74 16.08 8.04
CA GLN A 20 8.18 15.92 8.28
C GLN A 20 8.94 17.21 7.91
N GLU A 21 8.70 17.77 6.72
CA GLU A 21 9.39 18.98 6.23
C GLU A 21 9.08 20.23 7.06
N MET A 22 7.88 20.31 7.65
CA MET A 22 7.50 21.41 8.53
C MET A 22 8.21 21.39 9.89
N ASP A 23 8.62 20.21 10.37
CA ASP A 23 9.30 20.00 11.65
C ASP A 23 8.65 20.77 12.83
N ARG A 24 7.33 20.64 12.96
CA ARG A 24 6.51 21.31 13.96
C ARG A 24 5.71 20.30 14.78
N ASP A 25 5.50 20.62 16.05
CA ASP A 25 4.77 19.78 17.01
C ASP A 25 3.25 20.03 17.01
N ASP A 26 2.79 21.09 16.34
CA ASP A 26 1.38 21.47 16.24
C ASP A 26 0.69 21.03 14.93
N VAL A 27 1.38 20.22 14.12
CA VAL A 27 0.86 19.65 12.87
C VAL A 27 0.95 18.12 12.89
N ALA A 28 0.00 17.45 12.24
CA ALA A 28 -0.04 15.99 12.19
C ALA A 28 -0.63 15.50 10.87
N ALA A 29 -0.18 14.32 10.43
CA ALA A 29 -0.68 13.65 9.24
C ALA A 29 -1.53 12.42 9.63
N ILE A 30 -2.61 12.18 8.88
CA ILE A 30 -3.44 10.97 9.02
C ILE A 30 -2.96 9.94 8.01
N GLY A 31 -2.56 8.75 8.48
CA GLY A 31 -2.19 7.65 7.61
C GLY A 31 -1.78 6.39 8.37
N ASN A 32 -1.21 5.42 7.64
CA ASN A 32 -0.78 4.16 8.22
C ASN A 32 0.51 4.36 9.06
N ALA A 33 0.56 3.79 10.26
CA ALA A 33 1.71 3.90 11.15
C ALA A 33 3.01 3.35 10.52
N SER A 34 2.92 2.27 9.73
CA SER A 34 4.07 1.71 9.02
C SER A 34 4.61 2.66 7.96
N SER A 35 3.74 3.37 7.24
CA SER A 35 4.13 4.39 6.27
C SER A 35 4.78 5.59 6.97
N GLY A 36 4.25 6.03 8.10
CA GLY A 36 4.80 7.16 8.87
C GLY A 36 6.26 6.94 9.28
N LYS A 37 6.63 5.71 9.65
CA LYS A 37 8.03 5.35 9.97
C LYS A 37 9.00 5.58 8.80
N LEU A 38 8.56 5.44 7.56
CA LEU A 38 9.38 5.70 6.38
C LEU A 38 9.77 7.18 6.25
N TYR A 39 8.98 8.07 6.85
CA TYR A 39 9.21 9.51 6.91
C TYR A 39 9.84 9.95 8.25
N GLY A 40 10.21 9.01 9.13
CA GLY A 40 10.74 9.34 10.46
C GLY A 40 9.68 9.84 11.45
N LEU A 41 8.38 9.69 11.14
CA LEU A 41 7.30 10.15 12.00
C LEU A 41 6.91 9.08 13.04
N GLN A 42 6.52 9.53 14.24
CA GLN A 42 6.00 8.68 15.30
C GLN A 42 4.47 8.70 15.33
N ALA A 43 3.86 7.52 15.46
CA ALA A 43 2.40 7.42 15.64
C ALA A 43 2.01 7.91 17.04
N ILE A 44 1.14 8.92 17.09
CA ILE A 44 0.61 9.49 18.34
C ILE A 44 -0.70 8.82 18.80
N GLN A 45 -1.49 8.28 17.86
CA GLN A 45 -2.74 7.60 18.14
C GLN A 45 -3.06 6.58 17.04
N GLY A 46 -3.46 5.37 17.46
CA GLY A 46 -3.95 4.32 16.55
C GLY A 46 -5.47 4.28 16.47
N ASN A 47 -6.00 3.49 15.53
CA ASN A 47 -7.43 3.20 15.40
C ASN A 47 -8.34 4.43 15.34
N ILE A 48 -7.90 5.49 14.65
CA ILE A 48 -8.65 6.75 14.48
C ILE A 48 -9.69 6.70 13.36
N ALA A 49 -9.74 5.60 12.60
CA ALA A 49 -10.73 5.42 11.54
C ALA A 49 -12.13 5.26 12.15
N ASN A 50 -13.11 5.93 11.56
CA ASN A 50 -14.52 5.83 11.98
C ASN A 50 -15.23 4.59 11.41
N GLN A 51 -14.58 3.84 10.52
CA GLN A 51 -15.07 2.61 9.94
C GLN A 51 -14.11 1.47 10.28
N SER A 52 -14.62 0.43 10.94
CA SER A 52 -13.83 -0.75 11.31
C SER A 52 -13.54 -1.66 10.12
N GLU A 53 -14.43 -1.68 9.13
CA GLU A 53 -14.30 -2.44 7.88
C GLU A 53 -13.74 -1.55 6.77
N ASN A 54 -12.43 -1.28 6.79
CA ASN A 54 -11.73 -0.54 5.73
C ASN A 54 -10.74 -1.46 5.01
N HIS A 55 -11.20 -2.07 3.90
CA HIS A 55 -10.42 -3.03 3.12
C HIS A 55 -10.10 -2.49 1.73
N THR A 56 -8.85 -2.62 1.30
CA THR A 56 -8.41 -2.29 -0.05
C THR A 56 -8.17 -3.56 -0.86
N ARG A 57 -8.85 -3.71 -2.00
CA ARG A 57 -8.57 -4.81 -2.94
C ARG A 57 -7.46 -4.40 -3.90
N PHE A 58 -6.40 -5.19 -3.94
CA PHE A 58 -5.31 -5.04 -4.91
C PHE A 58 -5.41 -6.10 -5.99
N ILE A 59 -5.06 -5.74 -7.24
CA ILE A 59 -4.91 -6.67 -8.35
C ILE A 59 -3.47 -6.55 -8.84
N VAL A 60 -2.76 -7.67 -8.85
CA VAL A 60 -1.40 -7.73 -9.42
C VAL A 60 -1.52 -8.11 -10.88
N VAL A 61 -1.01 -7.25 -11.76
CA VAL A 61 -1.04 -7.46 -13.20
C VAL A 61 0.38 -7.76 -13.68
N CYS A 62 0.54 -8.78 -14.52
CA CYS A 62 1.79 -9.03 -15.22
C CYS A 62 1.53 -9.32 -16.70
N ASN A 63 2.47 -8.94 -17.56
CA ASN A 63 2.42 -9.28 -18.98
C ASN A 63 3.21 -10.58 -19.24
N SER A 64 2.69 -11.71 -18.75
CA SER A 64 3.24 -13.02 -19.09
C SER A 64 2.35 -13.71 -20.12
N ARG A 65 2.77 -13.76 -21.38
CA ARG A 65 2.24 -14.74 -22.33
C ARG A 65 2.67 -16.12 -21.84
N GLN A 66 1.81 -16.82 -21.11
CA GLN A 66 2.16 -18.16 -20.64
C GLN A 66 2.42 -19.07 -21.84
N HIS A 67 3.58 -19.72 -21.81
CA HIS A 67 4.03 -20.75 -22.71
C HIS A 67 2.97 -21.88 -22.79
N ARG A 68 2.10 -21.87 -23.81
CA ARG A 68 1.24 -23.00 -24.14
C ARG A 68 2.15 -24.17 -24.53
N LYS A 69 2.40 -25.13 -23.63
CA LYS A 69 3.08 -26.36 -24.03
C LYS A 69 2.20 -27.13 -25.02
N PRO A 70 2.70 -27.53 -26.20
CA PRO A 70 1.96 -28.41 -27.08
C PRO A 70 1.94 -29.82 -26.47
N ASN A 71 0.75 -30.40 -26.38
CA ASN A 71 0.52 -31.75 -25.89
C ASN A 71 1.14 -32.77 -26.88
N ARG A 72 2.34 -33.28 -26.62
CA ARG A 72 2.92 -34.42 -27.35
C ARG A 72 2.92 -35.65 -26.45
N LYS A 73 2.02 -36.61 -26.71
CA LYS A 73 2.12 -37.96 -26.13
C LYS A 73 3.33 -38.68 -26.75
N PRO A 74 4.16 -39.39 -25.98
CA PRO A 74 5.26 -40.16 -26.56
C PRO A 74 4.72 -41.50 -27.08
N TYR A 75 4.92 -41.79 -28.37
CA TYR A 75 4.83 -43.17 -28.87
C TYR A 75 6.15 -43.88 -28.55
N SER A 76 6.08 -45.14 -28.12
CA SER A 76 7.25 -46.00 -27.91
C SER A 76 7.32 -47.05 -29.01
N LEU A 77 8.49 -47.19 -29.64
CA LEU A 77 8.79 -48.24 -30.62
C LEU A 77 9.65 -49.31 -29.93
N TYR A 78 9.27 -50.58 -30.03
CA TYR A 78 10.07 -51.72 -29.54
C TYR A 78 10.62 -52.51 -30.73
N ARG A 79 11.81 -53.10 -30.59
CA ARG A 79 12.37 -54.09 -31.51
C ARG A 79 12.96 -55.27 -30.72
N GLY A 80 12.86 -56.47 -31.28
CA GLY A 80 13.49 -57.70 -30.77
C GLY A 80 14.96 -57.81 -31.16
#